data_AF-A0A918MR04-F1
#
_entry.id   AF-A0A918MR04-F1
#
_cell.length_a   1.000
_cell.length_b   1.000
_cell.length_c   1.000
_cell.angle_alpha   90.00
_cell.angle_beta   90.00
_cell.angle_gamma   90.00
#
_symmetry.space_group_name_H-M   'P 1'
#
loop_
_entity.id
_entity.type
_entity.pdbx_description
1 polymer ?
#
loop_
_entity_poly.entity_id
_entity_poly.type
_entity_poly.pdbx_seq_one_letter_code
_entity_poly.pdbx_strand_id
1 'polypeptide(L)'
;MRQAVQGMIAAMPHESDADCLVWEVQLYEPFSHVWICQGYGRATTDADPAELGRAVLAGHLARGPARRGETFRAVVRTGDGDRLTVSADEVPARGWTADRAVRQALPAYLRDALT
;
A
#
# COMPACT_ATOMS: atom_id res chain seq x y z
N MET A 1 -34.85 -39.36 -13.26
CA MET A 1 -34.97 -37.91 -13.06
C MET A 1 -33.99 -37.48 -11.98
N ARG A 2 -32.88 -36.83 -12.35
CA ARG A 2 -31.89 -36.32 -11.39
C ARG A 2 -32.31 -34.91 -10.99
N GLN A 3 -32.49 -34.67 -9.70
CA GLN A 3 -32.67 -33.33 -9.13
C GLN A 3 -31.43 -32.50 -9.45
N ALA A 4 -31.63 -31.34 -10.09
CA ALA A 4 -30.60 -30.33 -10.18
C ALA A 4 -30.59 -29.57 -8.84
N VAL A 5 -29.54 -29.77 -8.04
CA VAL A 5 -29.27 -28.93 -6.88
C VAL A 5 -28.76 -27.60 -7.42
N GLN A 6 -29.61 -26.58 -7.36
CA GLN A 6 -29.30 -25.22 -7.73
C GLN A 6 -28.40 -24.63 -6.63
N GLY A 7 -27.08 -24.72 -6.84
CA GLY A 7 -26.09 -24.11 -5.97
C GLY A 7 -26.30 -22.60 -5.95
N MET A 8 -26.77 -22.10 -4.82
CA MET A 8 -26.89 -20.67 -4.53
C MET A 8 -25.48 -20.12 -4.33
N ILE A 9 -24.86 -19.62 -5.40
CA ILE A 9 -23.70 -18.74 -5.26
C ILE A 9 -24.28 -17.43 -4.72
N ALA A 10 -24.08 -17.17 -3.42
CA ALA A 10 -24.30 -15.85 -2.87
C ALA A 10 -23.37 -14.90 -3.61
N ALA A 11 -23.91 -14.19 -4.60
CA ALA A 11 -23.28 -13.00 -5.13
C ALA A 11 -23.26 -12.00 -3.97
N MET A 12 -22.11 -11.93 -3.29
CA MET A 12 -21.84 -10.85 -2.36
C MET A 12 -22.08 -9.55 -3.13
N PRO A 13 -22.84 -8.59 -2.58
CA PRO A 13 -23.00 -7.31 -3.23
C PRO A 13 -21.61 -6.72 -3.44
N HIS A 14 -21.34 -6.29 -4.67
CA HIS A 14 -20.20 -5.46 -5.02
C HIS A 14 -20.40 -4.12 -4.29
N GLU A 15 -20.06 -4.08 -3.00
CA GLU A 15 -19.71 -2.83 -2.34
C GLU A 15 -18.59 -2.26 -3.20
N SER A 16 -18.81 -1.09 -3.79
CA SER A 16 -17.81 -0.46 -4.63
C SER A 16 -16.58 -0.27 -3.76
N ASP A 17 -15.54 -1.08 -3.98
CA ASP A 17 -14.28 -1.07 -3.23
C ASP A 17 -13.45 0.19 -3.58
N ALA A 18 -14.10 1.23 -4.11
CA ALA A 18 -13.51 2.47 -4.61
C ALA A 18 -12.66 3.16 -3.53
N ASP A 19 -13.03 3.01 -2.26
CA ASP A 19 -12.32 3.57 -1.11
C ASP A 19 -11.29 2.59 -0.51
N CYS A 20 -11.08 1.43 -1.12
CA CYS A 20 -10.04 0.50 -0.70
C CYS A 20 -8.75 0.73 -1.47
N LEU A 21 -7.71 1.08 -0.73
CA LEU A 21 -6.35 1.17 -1.22
C LEU A 21 -5.54 -0.03 -0.74
N VAL A 22 -4.95 -0.75 -1.68
CA VAL A 22 -3.96 -1.81 -1.40
C VAL A 22 -2.58 -1.24 -1.65
N TRP A 23 -1.63 -1.48 -0.75
CA TRP A 23 -0.28 -0.99 -0.90
C TRP A 23 0.77 -2.08 -0.72
N GLU A 24 1.90 -1.89 -1.40
CA GLU A 24 3.10 -2.71 -1.30
C GLU A 24 4.33 -1.81 -1.18
N VAL A 25 5.22 -2.10 -0.23
CA VAL A 25 6.61 -1.61 -0.29
C VAL A 25 7.43 -2.64 -1.02
N GLN A 26 8.23 -2.21 -1.99
CA GLN A 26 9.03 -3.09 -2.81
C GLN A 26 10.50 -2.64 -2.82
N LEU A 27 11.40 -3.62 -2.81
CA LEU A 27 12.84 -3.45 -2.99
C LEU A 27 13.22 -3.95 -4.38
N TYR A 28 14.01 -3.17 -5.11
CA TYR A 28 14.58 -3.58 -6.37
C TYR A 28 15.76 -4.54 -6.16
N GLU A 29 15.72 -5.69 -6.82
CA GLU A 29 16.79 -6.69 -6.82
C GLU A 29 17.54 -6.59 -8.18
N PRO A 30 18.79 -6.09 -8.19
CA PRO A 30 19.48 -5.69 -9.41
C PRO A 30 19.97 -6.86 -10.27
N PHE A 31 20.18 -8.05 -9.72
CA PHE A 31 20.67 -9.21 -10.46
C PHE A 31 19.58 -9.79 -11.38
N SER A 32 18.36 -9.95 -10.87
CA SER A 32 17.22 -10.46 -11.65
C SER A 32 16.30 -9.37 -12.20
N HIS A 33 16.56 -8.10 -11.90
CA HIS A 33 15.76 -6.95 -12.33
C HIS A 33 14.30 -7.00 -11.86
N VAL A 34 14.04 -7.64 -10.71
CA VAL A 34 12.69 -7.79 -10.15
C VAL A 34 12.46 -6.87 -8.95
N TRP A 35 11.18 -6.64 -8.65
CA TRP A 35 10.75 -5.94 -7.45
C TRP A 35 10.23 -6.96 -6.45
N ILE A 36 10.87 -7.03 -5.28
CA ILE A 36 10.53 -7.96 -4.21
C ILE A 36 9.67 -7.23 -3.18
N CYS A 37 8.51 -7.79 -2.84
CA CYS A 37 7.64 -7.23 -1.81
C CYS A 37 8.29 -7.33 -0.43
N GLN A 38 8.40 -6.19 0.25
CA GLN A 38 8.97 -6.02 1.59
C GLN A 38 7.89 -5.70 2.64
N GLY A 39 6.70 -5.33 2.20
CA GLY A 39 5.56 -5.05 3.06
C GLY A 39 4.29 -4.91 2.23
N TYR A 40 3.17 -5.31 2.80
CA TYR A 40 1.87 -5.29 2.15
C TYR A 40 0.80 -4.87 3.15
N GLY A 41 -0.23 -4.18 2.68
CA GLY A 41 -1.42 -3.95 3.46
C GLY A 41 -2.58 -3.38 2.64
N ARG A 42 -3.69 -3.21 3.34
CA ARG A 42 -4.93 -2.65 2.81
C ARG A 42 -5.42 -1.58 3.77
N ALA A 43 -5.95 -0.50 3.22
CA ALA A 43 -6.54 0.61 3.95
C ALA A 43 -7.87 0.97 3.29
N THR A 44 -8.92 1.15 4.09
CA THR A 44 -10.17 1.76 3.65
C THR A 44 -10.10 3.24 4.00
N THR A 45 -9.90 4.10 3.01
CA THR A 45 -9.70 5.54 3.20
C THR A 45 -9.99 6.29 1.90
N ASP A 46 -10.52 7.50 2.03
CA ASP A 46 -10.70 8.49 0.98
C ASP A 46 -9.43 9.35 0.72
N ALA A 47 -8.34 9.06 1.43
CA ALA A 47 -7.11 9.81 1.30
C ALA A 47 -6.47 9.64 -0.08
N ASP A 48 -5.72 10.66 -0.51
CA ASP A 48 -4.95 10.62 -1.75
C ASP A 48 -4.03 9.37 -1.78
N PRO A 49 -4.15 8.49 -2.79
CA PRO A 49 -3.30 7.32 -2.94
C PRO A 49 -1.81 7.65 -2.94
N ALA A 50 -1.41 8.82 -3.45
CA ALA A 50 -0.01 9.24 -3.43
C ALA A 50 0.45 9.66 -2.03
N GLU A 51 -0.41 10.29 -1.24
CA GLU A 51 -0.12 10.55 0.16
C GLU A 51 -0.02 9.26 0.99
N LEU A 52 -0.93 8.30 0.79
CA LEU A 52 -0.82 6.98 1.41
C LEU A 52 0.49 6.29 1.03
N GLY A 53 0.85 6.29 -0.26
CA GLY A 53 2.10 5.69 -0.75
C GLY A 53 3.34 6.32 -0.11
N ARG A 54 3.38 7.65 -0.01
CA ARG A 54 4.47 8.38 0.68
C ARG A 54 4.53 8.02 2.16
N ALA A 55 3.40 7.97 2.86
CA ALA A 55 3.37 7.66 4.28
C ALA A 55 3.81 6.21 4.58
N VAL A 56 3.36 5.25 3.77
CA VAL A 56 3.79 3.85 3.85
C VAL A 56 5.30 3.73 3.63
N LEU A 57 5.83 4.35 2.57
CA LEU A 57 7.25 4.28 2.24
C LEU A 57 8.11 4.97 3.30
N ALA A 58 7.68 6.14 3.78
CA ALA A 58 8.34 6.86 4.88
C ALA A 58 8.37 6.02 6.16
N GLY A 59 7.25 5.40 6.54
CA GLY A 59 7.17 4.56 7.73
C GLY A 59 8.05 3.31 7.61
N HIS A 60 8.16 2.73 6.42
CA HIS A 60 9.06 1.60 6.17
C HIS A 60 10.53 2.01 6.32
N LEU A 61 10.94 3.09 5.67
CA LEU A 61 12.32 3.59 5.69
C LEU A 61 12.72 4.14 7.07
N ALA A 62 11.77 4.62 7.87
CA ALA A 62 12.03 5.04 9.25
C ALA A 62 12.38 3.84 10.16
N ARG A 63 11.78 2.66 9.93
CA ARG A 63 12.08 1.43 10.69
C ARG A 63 13.40 0.79 10.29
N GLY A 64 13.76 0.91 9.03
CA GLY A 64 14.98 0.35 8.46
C GLY A 64 15.43 1.24 7.31
N PRO A 65 16.35 2.19 7.56
CA PRO A 65 16.86 3.06 6.50
C PRO A 65 17.46 2.23 5.37
N ALA A 66 17.21 2.63 4.12
CA ALA A 66 17.80 2.00 2.96
C ALA A 66 19.32 1.97 3.07
N ARG A 67 19.92 0.82 2.83
CA ARG A 67 21.38 0.68 2.74
C ARG A 67 21.84 1.26 1.41
N ARG A 68 23.13 1.58 1.33
CA ARG A 68 23.72 2.15 0.12
C ARG A 68 23.51 1.19 -1.06
N GLY A 69 22.85 1.68 -2.11
CA GLY A 69 22.56 0.92 -3.33
C GLY A 69 21.22 0.18 -3.32
N GLU A 70 20.47 0.21 -2.22
CA GLU A 70 19.09 -0.30 -2.19
C GLU A 70 18.13 0.74 -2.76
N THR A 71 17.22 0.29 -3.62
CA THR A 71 16.17 1.12 -4.22
C THR A 71 14.81 0.63 -3.76
N PHE A 72 14.07 1.48 -3.05
CA PHE A 72 12.72 1.18 -2.59
C PHE A 72 11.68 2.00 -3.34
N ARG A 73 10.48 1.43 -3.44
CA ARG A 73 9.26 2.14 -3.86
C ARG A 73 8.05 1.65 -3.09
N ALA A 74 7.02 2.47 -3.02
CA ALA A 74 5.68 2.03 -2.68
C ALA A 74 4.83 1.94 -3.95
N VAL A 75 3.99 0.91 -4.02
CA VAL A 75 2.97 0.75 -5.05
C VAL A 75 1.62 0.79 -4.36
N VAL A 76 0.73 1.67 -4.79
CA VAL A 76 -0.65 1.75 -4.29
C VAL A 76 -1.58 1.37 -5.43
N ARG A 77 -2.56 0.51 -5.16
CA ARG A 77 -3.62 0.11 -6.09
C ARG A 77 -4.96 0.55 -5.53
N THR A 78 -5.77 1.20 -6.36
CA THR A 78 -7.16 1.55 -6.01
C THR A 78 -8.09 0.37 -6.28
N GLY A 79 -9.29 0.38 -5.70
CA GLY A 79 -10.31 -0.65 -5.97
C GLY A 79 -10.73 -0.72 -7.44
N ASP A 80 -10.61 0.40 -8.17
CA ASP A 80 -10.90 0.48 -9.60
C ASP A 80 -9.76 -0.09 -10.47
N GLY A 81 -8.65 -0.52 -9.86
CA GLY A 81 -7.52 -1.15 -10.52
C GLY A 81 -6.42 -0.19 -10.97
N ASP A 82 -6.56 1.11 -10.70
CA ASP A 82 -5.49 2.08 -10.95
C ASP A 82 -4.28 1.78 -10.07
N ARG A 83 -3.09 2.08 -10.60
CA ARG A 83 -1.83 1.83 -9.92
C ARG A 83 -0.98 3.08 -9.90
N LEU A 84 -0.57 3.48 -8.70
CA LEU A 84 0.36 4.55 -8.45
C LEU A 84 1.66 3.98 -7.87
N THR A 85 2.79 4.59 -8.25
CA THR A 85 4.11 4.24 -7.73
C THR A 85 4.75 5.48 -7.13
N VAL A 86 5.24 5.38 -5.90
CA VAL A 86 5.99 6.42 -5.19
C VAL A 86 7.40 5.91 -4.98
N SER A 87 8.39 6.65 -5.47
CA SER A 87 9.81 6.37 -5.25
C SER A 87 10.30 6.98 -3.93
N ALA A 88 11.46 6.50 -3.46
CA ALA A 88 12.07 7.04 -2.24
C ALA A 88 12.41 8.54 -2.34
N ASP A 89 12.72 9.04 -3.54
CA ASP A 89 13.03 10.46 -3.79
C ASP A 89 11.81 11.38 -3.67
N GLU A 90 10.61 10.81 -3.80
CA GLU A 90 9.33 11.51 -3.61
C GLU A 90 8.87 11.51 -2.15
N VAL A 91 9.59 10.80 -1.26
CA VAL A 91 9.30 10.81 0.17
C VAL A 91 9.80 12.12 0.76
N PRO A 92 8.93 12.90 1.41
CA PRO A 92 9.31 14.17 2.00
C PRO A 92 10.44 14.04 3.02
N ALA A 93 11.30 15.06 3.09
CA ALA A 93 12.42 15.12 4.00
C ALA A 93 12.00 15.11 5.49
N ARG A 94 12.98 14.94 6.39
CA ARG A 94 12.77 14.96 7.85
C ARG A 94 11.91 16.15 8.29
N GLY A 95 10.90 15.88 9.12
CA GLY A 95 9.96 16.88 9.64
C GLY A 95 8.62 16.93 8.90
N TRP A 96 8.47 16.18 7.80
CA TRP A 96 7.15 15.99 7.19
C TRP A 96 6.24 15.15 8.07
N THR A 97 4.96 15.54 8.10
CA THR A 97 3.89 14.81 8.80
C THR A 97 2.85 14.42 7.77
N ALA A 98 2.58 13.12 7.64
CA ALA A 98 1.48 12.62 6.83
C ALA A 98 0.14 13.13 7.38
N ASP A 99 -0.84 13.33 6.49
CA ASP A 99 -2.20 13.69 6.86
C ASP A 99 -2.76 12.74 7.94
N ARG A 100 -3.62 13.29 8.79
CA ARG A 100 -4.20 12.58 9.93
C ARG A 100 -5.01 11.36 9.50
N ALA A 101 -5.81 11.46 8.45
CA ALA A 101 -6.61 10.35 7.94
C ALA A 101 -5.69 9.23 7.43
N VAL A 102 -4.63 9.59 6.69
CA VAL A 102 -3.60 8.64 6.24
C VAL A 102 -2.93 7.95 7.42
N ARG A 103 -2.49 8.70 8.43
CA ARG A 103 -1.87 8.11 9.64
C ARG A 103 -2.80 7.13 10.34
N GLN A 104 -4.10 7.42 10.42
CA GLN A 104 -5.11 6.55 11.03
C GLN A 104 -5.39 5.29 10.19
N ALA A 105 -5.28 5.39 8.87
CA ALA A 105 -5.43 4.27 7.95
C ALA A 105 -4.22 3.32 7.92
N LEU A 106 -3.03 3.80 8.31
CA LEU A 106 -1.82 2.96 8.39
C LEU A 106 -1.91 1.91 9.51
N PRO A 107 -1.32 0.72 9.32
CA PRO A 107 -1.04 -0.21 10.41
C PRO A 107 -0.19 0.45 11.50
N ALA A 108 -0.42 0.04 12.75
CA ALA A 108 0.25 0.60 13.93
C ALA A 108 1.77 0.66 13.76
N TYR A 109 2.39 -0.44 13.29
CA TYR A 109 3.85 -0.49 13.15
C TYR A 109 4.44 0.54 12.17
N LEU A 110 3.68 0.98 11.15
CA LEU A 110 4.12 2.06 10.25
C LEU A 110 3.82 3.42 10.85
N ARG A 111 2.64 3.56 11.47
CA ARG A 111 2.23 4.79 12.14
C ARG A 111 3.21 5.19 13.25
N ASP A 112 3.62 4.22 14.07
CA ASP A 112 4.54 4.43 15.20
C ASP A 112 5.96 4.79 14.75
N ALA A 113 6.33 4.40 13.51
CA ALA A 113 7.61 4.77 12.92
C ALA A 113 7.62 6.20 12.33
N LEU A 114 6.45 6.81 12.17
CA LEU A 114 6.28 8.19 11.68
C LEU A 114 6.13 9.23 12.81
N THR A 115 6.32 8.82 14.05
CA THR A 115 6.30 9.66 15.26
C THR A 115 7.71 10.12 15.62
#